data_AF-A0A521TBK1-F1
#
_entry.id   AF-A0A521TBK1-F1
#
_cell.length_a   1.000
_cell.length_b   1.000
_cell.length_c   1.000
_cell.angle_alpha   90.00
_cell.angle_beta   90.00
_cell.angle_gamma   90.00
#
_symmetry.space_group_name_H-M   'P 1'
#
loop_
_entity.id
_entity.type
_entity.pdbx_description
1 polymer ?
#
loop_
_entity_poly.entity_id
_entity_poly.type
_entity_poly.pdbx_seq_one_letter_code
_entity_poly.pdbx_strand_id
1 'polypeptide(L)'
;MPAVSYKVPVVLIIAGSGPTDRNGNSGAQVKGNTYAMLADALAARGIATVRYDKRGIAASRPAGPPEVDMRFEIGVADASAWIEKLRNDTRFTSVTVAGHSEGSLVGMLAARQARADGYVSIAGIARRASDVLRTQTQPQLASMPALAEANESILKSLEAGKTVDTVPPALFALYRPSVQPYLISWFRYLPSAEIAMLKRPALILQGTTDIQVAVDEARALAAAKPDATLKIIDGMNHLLKTAPADRAANIATYANAELPLVADVPDAIAAYVKGLSLPQHALAERKSPRTVAAAEIDGCRIAVEYGQLGVRDRAIWGALVPWNRQWMPGADEATTLTTSESMVLGGLTVPAGDHTLFAVPSEDNFLLLVNNQIYQFHTQYDASRDLGRVKMAMKKLDQPAELLRFEIRKTVTGGELAFAWADREYAVPFTIRPS
;
A
#
# COMPACT_ATOMS: atom_id res chain seq x y z
N MET A 1 -8.24 0.16 12.76
CA MET A 1 -8.89 -1.05 12.24
C MET A 1 -10.07 -0.62 11.39
N PRO A 2 -10.30 -1.21 10.21
CA PRO A 2 -11.56 -1.04 9.49
C PRO A 2 -12.73 -1.53 10.34
N ALA A 3 -13.89 -0.87 10.25
CA ALA A 3 -15.10 -1.25 10.98
C ALA A 3 -15.86 -2.38 10.26
N VAL A 4 -15.26 -3.57 10.19
CA VAL A 4 -15.80 -4.73 9.46
C VAL A 4 -15.78 -6.00 10.31
N SER A 5 -16.70 -6.94 10.02
CA SER A 5 -16.86 -8.22 10.73
C SER A 5 -16.02 -9.37 10.15
N TYR A 6 -15.42 -9.18 8.98
CA TYR A 6 -14.57 -10.17 8.30
C TYR A 6 -13.07 -9.90 8.50
N LYS A 7 -12.23 -10.88 8.17
CA LYS A 7 -10.77 -10.76 8.28
C LYS A 7 -10.21 -9.80 7.24
N VAL A 8 -9.23 -8.98 7.61
CA VAL A 8 -8.62 -7.97 6.73
C VAL A 8 -7.10 -8.11 6.66
N PRO A 9 -6.43 -7.65 5.60
CA PRO A 9 -4.98 -7.56 5.61
C PRO A 9 -4.52 -6.53 6.66
N VAL A 10 -3.31 -6.71 7.21
CA VAL A 10 -2.71 -5.76 8.16
C VAL A 10 -1.36 -5.24 7.68
N VAL A 11 -1.13 -3.94 7.86
CA VAL A 11 0.15 -3.28 7.64
C VAL A 11 0.77 -2.91 8.99
N LEU A 12 1.98 -3.38 9.25
CA LEU A 12 2.82 -2.93 10.35
C LEU A 12 3.67 -1.75 9.88
N ILE A 13 3.47 -0.56 10.45
CA ILE A 13 4.26 0.63 10.11
C ILE A 13 5.46 0.75 11.06
N ILE A 14 6.66 0.85 10.48
CA ILE A 14 7.92 1.07 11.19
C ILE A 14 8.38 2.51 10.98
N ALA A 15 8.50 3.24 12.09
CA ALA A 15 8.93 4.63 12.08
C ALA A 15 10.41 4.78 11.67
N GLY A 16 10.72 5.91 11.03
CA GLY A 16 12.10 6.33 10.71
C GLY A 16 12.96 6.68 11.93
N SER A 17 14.11 7.27 11.65
CA SER A 17 15.17 7.56 12.63
C SER A 17 14.74 8.53 13.73
N GLY A 18 15.54 8.59 14.80
CA GLY A 18 15.32 9.50 15.92
C GLY A 18 14.16 9.08 16.85
N PRO A 19 13.77 9.93 17.82
CA PRO A 19 12.75 9.63 18.81
C PRO A 19 11.33 9.80 18.25
N THR A 20 11.06 9.21 17.09
CA THR A 20 9.78 9.30 16.38
C THR A 20 8.74 8.38 17.03
N ASP A 21 7.59 8.96 17.39
CA ASP A 21 6.46 8.24 18.00
C ASP A 21 5.61 7.46 16.97
N ARG A 22 4.62 6.71 17.47
CA ARG A 22 3.70 5.91 16.64
C ARG A 22 2.88 6.73 15.64
N ASN A 23 2.77 8.04 15.82
CA ASN A 23 2.01 8.94 14.95
C ASN A 23 2.89 9.57 13.86
N GLY A 24 4.21 9.44 13.95
CA GLY A 24 5.14 10.06 13.02
C GLY A 24 5.59 11.45 13.45
N ASN A 25 5.49 11.76 14.74
CA ASN A 25 5.99 13.00 15.32
C ASN A 25 7.34 12.76 16.01
N SER A 26 8.25 13.73 15.91
CA SER A 26 9.60 13.63 16.48
C SER A 26 10.03 14.98 17.04
N GLY A 27 10.33 15.00 18.35
CA GLY A 27 10.70 16.21 19.08
C GLY A 27 9.68 17.35 18.92
N ALA A 28 10.16 18.59 18.96
CA ALA A 28 9.34 19.78 18.76
C ALA A 28 9.17 20.16 17.28
N GLN A 29 10.08 19.69 16.41
CA GLN A 29 10.24 20.19 15.04
C GLN A 29 9.42 19.40 14.01
N VAL A 30 9.17 18.11 14.26
CA VAL A 30 8.41 17.26 13.33
C VAL A 30 7.06 16.93 13.96
N LYS A 31 6.00 17.53 13.42
CA LYS A 31 4.60 17.37 13.85
C LYS A 31 3.73 16.95 12.66
N GLY A 32 4.18 15.95 11.90
CA GLY A 32 3.55 15.56 10.65
C GLY A 32 2.27 14.74 10.81
N ASN A 33 2.08 14.02 11.91
CA ASN A 33 1.04 12.98 12.08
C ASN A 33 1.02 11.94 10.93
N THR A 34 2.14 11.79 10.21
CA THR A 34 2.23 11.03 8.96
C THR A 34 1.70 9.60 9.10
N TYR A 35 2.08 8.88 10.16
CA TYR A 35 1.66 7.49 10.31
C TYR A 35 0.21 7.39 10.81
N ALA A 36 -0.26 8.36 11.60
CA ALA A 36 -1.66 8.41 12.01
C ALA A 36 -2.59 8.57 10.80
N MET A 37 -2.31 9.56 9.95
CA MET A 37 -3.06 9.80 8.72
C MET A 37 -2.98 8.61 7.76
N LEU A 38 -1.81 7.97 7.65
CA LEU A 38 -1.66 6.79 6.79
C LEU A 38 -2.50 5.62 7.29
N ALA A 39 -2.56 5.40 8.61
CA ALA A 39 -3.40 4.38 9.20
C ALA A 39 -4.89 4.62 8.95
N ASP A 40 -5.35 5.86 9.06
CA ASP A 40 -6.74 6.23 8.78
C ASP A 40 -7.09 6.04 7.30
N ALA A 41 -6.19 6.47 6.40
CA ALA A 41 -6.35 6.29 4.96
C ALA A 41 -6.35 4.82 4.53
N LEU A 42 -5.51 3.97 5.14
CA LEU A 42 -5.50 2.53 4.91
C LEU A 42 -6.74 1.85 5.48
N ALA A 43 -7.23 2.29 6.65
CA ALA A 43 -8.47 1.78 7.23
C ALA A 43 -9.67 2.06 6.33
N ALA A 44 -9.76 3.26 5.74
CA ALA A 44 -10.76 3.61 4.73
C ALA A 44 -10.70 2.72 3.48
N ARG A 45 -9.56 2.07 3.22
CA ARG A 45 -9.34 1.14 2.10
C ARG A 45 -9.49 -0.34 2.50
N GLY A 46 -9.99 -0.61 3.71
CA GLY A 46 -10.23 -1.96 4.21
C GLY A 46 -8.99 -2.66 4.77
N ILE A 47 -7.94 -1.91 5.12
CA ILE A 47 -6.66 -2.46 5.58
C ILE A 47 -6.43 -2.08 7.04
N ALA A 48 -6.19 -3.09 7.89
CA ALA A 48 -5.77 -2.86 9.26
C ALA A 48 -4.36 -2.29 9.32
N THR A 49 -4.07 -1.49 10.34
CA THR A 49 -2.73 -0.94 10.56
C THR A 49 -2.34 -1.09 12.01
N VAL A 50 -1.10 -1.50 12.26
CA VAL A 50 -0.46 -1.40 13.58
C VAL A 50 0.66 -0.38 13.52
N ARG A 51 0.64 0.51 14.51
CA ARG A 51 1.65 1.53 14.78
C ARG A 51 2.04 1.41 16.25
N TYR A 52 3.31 1.56 16.56
CA TYR A 52 3.82 1.41 17.92
C TYR A 52 4.89 2.47 18.20
N ASP A 53 5.01 2.87 19.46
CA ASP A 53 6.14 3.70 19.86
C ASP A 53 7.36 2.79 19.97
N LYS A 54 8.45 3.17 19.30
CA LYS A 54 9.71 2.44 19.40
C LYS A 54 10.14 2.31 20.86
N ARG A 55 10.82 1.23 21.17
CA ARG A 55 11.37 1.00 22.50
C ARG A 55 12.18 2.22 22.98
N GLY A 56 11.88 2.70 24.19
CA GLY A 56 12.50 3.91 24.74
C GLY A 56 11.85 5.23 24.31
N ILE A 57 10.85 5.22 23.43
CA ILE A 57 10.20 6.42 22.88
C ILE A 57 8.75 6.54 23.37
N ALA A 58 8.29 7.77 23.61
CA ALA A 58 6.92 8.10 23.99
C ALA A 58 6.35 7.14 25.08
N ALA A 59 5.23 6.46 24.83
CA ALA A 59 4.65 5.56 25.83
C ALA A 59 5.48 4.29 26.08
N SER A 60 6.39 3.94 25.16
CA SER A 60 7.34 2.83 25.31
C SER A 60 8.64 3.23 26.01
N ARG A 61 8.74 4.46 26.56
CA ARG A 61 9.93 4.94 27.28
C ARG A 61 10.44 3.99 28.38
N PRO A 62 9.59 3.40 29.24
CA PRO A 62 10.05 2.50 30.31
C PRO A 62 10.70 1.21 29.80
N ALA A 63 10.44 0.82 28.55
CA ALA A 63 11.00 -0.39 27.95
C ALA A 63 12.37 -0.17 27.28
N GLY A 64 12.85 1.09 27.23
CA GLY A 64 14.12 1.48 26.65
C GLY A 64 15.31 1.10 27.52
N PRO A 65 16.33 0.39 26.99
CA PRO A 65 17.59 0.28 27.70
C PRO A 65 18.31 1.66 27.69
N PRO A 66 19.38 1.83 28.49
CA PRO A 66 20.27 2.97 28.36
C PRO A 66 20.73 3.16 26.89
N GLU A 67 20.95 4.40 26.45
CA GLU A 67 21.30 4.68 25.05
C GLU A 67 22.57 3.95 24.60
N VAL A 68 23.56 3.82 25.49
CA VAL A 68 24.81 3.09 25.24
C VAL A 68 24.60 1.59 24.95
N ASP A 69 23.49 1.02 25.42
CA ASP A 69 23.11 -0.37 25.21
C ASP A 69 22.20 -0.53 23.97
N MET A 70 21.80 0.56 23.32
CA MET A 70 20.98 0.50 22.11
C MET A 70 21.79 -0.07 20.94
N ARG A 71 21.15 -0.94 20.17
CA ARG A 71 21.67 -1.48 18.92
C ARG A 71 20.57 -1.42 17.87
N PHE A 72 20.94 -1.25 16.61
CA PHE A 72 20.02 -1.17 15.48
C PHE A 72 19.11 -2.42 15.41
N GLU A 73 19.67 -3.59 15.70
CA GLU A 73 18.98 -4.87 15.67
C GLU A 73 17.89 -5.01 16.75
N ILE A 74 17.89 -4.17 17.79
CA ILE A 74 16.78 -4.13 18.76
C ILE A 74 15.48 -3.72 18.05
N GLY A 75 15.54 -2.72 17.16
CA GLY A 75 14.38 -2.30 16.37
C GLY A 75 13.92 -3.39 15.41
N VAL A 76 14.87 -4.15 14.85
CA VAL A 76 14.57 -5.31 13.98
C VAL A 76 13.87 -6.40 14.76
N ALA A 77 14.38 -6.75 15.95
CA ALA A 77 13.77 -7.75 16.83
C ALA A 77 12.34 -7.34 17.26
N ASP A 78 12.13 -6.06 17.59
CA ASP A 78 10.80 -5.52 17.92
C ASP A 78 9.83 -5.64 16.74
N ALA A 79 10.27 -5.27 15.54
CA ALA A 79 9.46 -5.40 14.33
C ALA A 79 9.14 -6.87 14.01
N SER A 80 10.12 -7.77 14.12
CA SER A 80 9.92 -9.22 13.94
C SER A 80 8.92 -9.80 14.95
N ALA A 81 8.99 -9.40 16.22
CA ALA A 81 8.03 -9.83 17.23
C ALA A 81 6.60 -9.35 16.93
N TRP A 82 6.45 -8.11 16.42
CA TRP A 82 5.16 -7.63 15.95
C TRP A 82 4.63 -8.41 14.74
N ILE A 83 5.49 -8.74 13.76
CA ILE A 83 5.09 -9.56 12.60
C ILE A 83 4.56 -10.91 13.06
N GLU A 84 5.26 -11.60 13.97
CA GLU A 84 4.82 -12.89 14.50
C GLU A 84 3.53 -12.78 15.30
N LYS A 85 3.36 -11.71 16.10
CA LYS A 85 2.10 -11.45 16.80
C LYS A 85 0.93 -11.25 15.84
N LEU A 86 1.13 -10.49 14.76
CA LEU A 86 0.10 -10.22 13.76
C LEU A 86 -0.23 -11.46 12.92
N ARG A 87 0.77 -12.28 12.61
CA ARG A 87 0.59 -13.57 11.91
C ARG A 87 -0.31 -14.53 12.67
N ASN A 88 -0.18 -14.55 13.99
CA ASN A 88 -0.95 -15.43 14.87
C ASN A 88 -2.32 -14.84 15.26
N ASP A 89 -2.64 -13.63 14.81
CA ASP A 89 -3.92 -12.99 15.07
C ASP A 89 -4.95 -13.37 14.01
N THR A 90 -6.01 -14.05 14.43
CA THR A 90 -7.03 -14.60 13.51
C THR A 90 -7.84 -13.54 12.80
N ARG A 91 -7.73 -12.26 13.19
CA ARG A 91 -8.40 -11.14 12.51
C ARG A 91 -7.76 -10.79 11.16
N PHE A 92 -6.52 -11.24 10.90
CA PHE A 92 -5.78 -10.83 9.72
C PHE A 92 -5.62 -11.92 8.66
N THR A 93 -5.71 -11.52 7.39
CA THR A 93 -5.52 -12.43 6.24
C THR A 93 -4.08 -12.47 5.76
N SER A 94 -3.35 -11.36 5.90
CA SER A 94 -1.95 -11.22 5.52
C SER A 94 -1.26 -10.14 6.37
N VAL A 95 0.06 -10.20 6.47
CA VAL A 95 0.90 -9.25 7.20
C VAL A 95 1.91 -8.61 6.26
N THR A 96 1.75 -7.32 6.00
CA THR A 96 2.71 -6.51 5.23
C THR A 96 3.47 -5.59 6.18
N VAL A 97 4.77 -5.42 5.96
CA VAL A 97 5.60 -4.48 6.73
C VAL A 97 5.86 -3.24 5.88
N ALA A 98 5.54 -2.06 6.39
CA ALA A 98 5.85 -0.80 5.74
C ALA A 98 6.85 -0.01 6.59
N GLY A 99 8.07 0.17 6.08
CA GLY A 99 9.13 0.89 6.77
C GLY A 99 9.41 2.25 6.15
N HIS A 100 9.47 3.30 6.98
CA HIS A 100 9.76 4.65 6.52
C HIS A 100 11.19 5.09 6.89
N SER A 101 11.95 5.67 5.95
CA SER A 101 13.32 6.17 6.21
C SER A 101 14.23 5.08 6.79
N GLU A 102 14.90 5.27 7.93
CA GLU A 102 15.62 4.21 8.66
C GLU A 102 14.73 2.97 8.93
N GLY A 103 13.44 3.18 9.19
CA GLY A 103 12.45 2.13 9.38
C GLY A 103 12.26 1.24 8.16
N SER A 104 12.63 1.70 6.96
CA SER A 104 12.70 0.88 5.74
C SER A 104 13.68 -0.28 5.95
N LEU A 105 14.93 0.01 6.32
CA LEU A 105 15.92 -1.04 6.58
C LEU A 105 15.49 -1.95 7.74
N VAL A 106 14.93 -1.39 8.82
CA VAL A 106 14.42 -2.19 9.94
C VAL A 106 13.33 -3.16 9.47
N GLY A 107 12.33 -2.66 8.73
CA GLY A 107 11.23 -3.45 8.19
C GLY A 107 11.70 -4.49 7.18
N MET A 108 12.70 -4.17 6.36
CA MET A 108 13.31 -5.06 5.38
C MET A 108 13.98 -6.25 6.06
N LEU A 109 14.80 -6.01 7.08
CA LEU A 109 15.44 -7.06 7.86
C LEU A 109 14.42 -7.89 8.63
N ALA A 110 13.43 -7.24 9.25
CA ALA A 110 12.37 -7.92 9.99
C ALA A 110 11.53 -8.82 9.07
N ALA A 111 11.19 -8.37 7.86
CA ALA A 111 10.47 -9.15 6.84
C ALA A 111 11.27 -10.33 6.28
N ARG A 112 12.62 -10.28 6.35
CA ARG A 112 13.49 -11.42 6.02
C ARG A 112 13.52 -12.46 7.13
N GLN A 113 13.54 -12.02 8.38
CA GLN A 113 13.67 -12.89 9.56
C GLN A 113 12.34 -13.49 9.99
N ALA A 114 11.25 -12.73 9.88
CA ALA A 114 9.91 -13.12 10.26
C ALA A 114 9.05 -13.43 9.02
N ARG A 115 7.89 -14.03 9.24
CA ARG A 115 6.98 -14.37 8.15
C ARG A 115 6.20 -13.12 7.73
N ALA A 116 6.75 -12.17 7.00
CA ALA A 116 5.92 -11.15 6.31
C ALA A 116 5.42 -11.71 4.96
N ASP A 117 4.21 -11.32 4.52
CA ASP A 117 3.68 -11.63 3.19
C ASP A 117 4.22 -10.65 2.13
N GLY A 118 4.47 -9.41 2.53
CA GLY A 118 5.07 -8.39 1.69
C GLY A 118 5.78 -7.30 2.48
N TYR A 119 6.44 -6.42 1.74
CA TYR A 119 7.29 -5.36 2.25
C TYR A 119 7.11 -4.06 1.44
N VAL A 120 7.01 -2.94 2.13
CA VAL A 120 6.96 -1.60 1.54
C VAL A 120 8.12 -0.77 2.09
N SER A 121 9.01 -0.33 1.20
CA SER A 121 10.00 0.71 1.49
C SER A 121 9.39 2.07 1.18
N ILE A 122 9.35 2.96 2.17
CA ILE A 122 8.90 4.35 2.00
C ILE A 122 10.10 5.26 2.29
N ALA A 123 10.54 6.05 1.30
CA ALA A 123 11.72 6.92 1.42
C ALA A 123 12.95 6.22 2.03
N GLY A 124 13.17 4.94 1.66
CA GLY A 124 14.30 4.16 2.14
C GLY A 124 15.58 4.46 1.36
N ILE A 125 16.73 4.36 2.03
CA ILE A 125 18.06 4.47 1.41
C ILE A 125 18.53 3.11 0.84
N ALA A 126 19.33 3.13 -0.22
CA ALA A 126 20.00 1.96 -0.81
C ALA A 126 21.44 1.78 -0.30
N ARG A 127 22.10 2.88 0.07
CA ARG A 127 23.48 2.90 0.57
C ARG A 127 23.57 2.68 2.08
N ARG A 128 24.80 2.45 2.59
CA ARG A 128 25.02 2.40 4.04
C ARG A 128 24.71 3.75 4.66
N ALA A 129 24.22 3.74 5.90
CA ALA A 129 23.91 4.98 6.61
C ALA A 129 25.15 5.86 6.80
N SER A 130 26.35 5.29 6.94
CA SER A 130 27.60 6.03 7.00
C SER A 130 27.91 6.79 5.70
N ASP A 131 27.67 6.18 4.54
CA ASP A 131 27.84 6.82 3.23
C ASP A 131 26.86 7.98 3.05
N VAL A 132 25.61 7.78 3.49
CA VAL A 132 24.58 8.82 3.48
C VAL A 132 24.97 9.98 4.39
N LEU A 133 25.41 9.70 5.63
CA LEU A 133 25.89 10.73 6.57
C LEU A 133 27.08 11.51 5.99
N ARG A 134 28.02 10.84 5.32
CA ARG A 134 29.10 11.49 4.56
C ARG A 134 28.58 12.49 3.55
N THR A 135 27.64 12.06 2.70
CA THR A 135 27.05 12.93 1.67
C THR A 135 26.29 14.11 2.30
N GLN A 136 25.51 13.86 3.35
CA GLN A 136 24.68 14.88 3.99
C GLN A 136 25.48 15.91 4.78
N THR A 137 26.61 15.52 5.37
CA THR A 137 27.48 16.43 6.15
C THR A 137 28.43 17.22 5.26
N GLN A 138 28.77 16.73 4.06
CA GLN A 138 29.74 17.36 3.16
C GLN A 138 29.48 18.86 2.91
N PRO A 139 28.27 19.34 2.57
CA PRO A 139 28.04 20.75 2.27
C PRO A 139 28.34 21.67 3.46
N GLN A 140 28.02 21.22 4.69
CA GLN A 140 28.26 21.97 5.91
C GLN A 140 29.75 21.98 6.29
N LEU A 141 30.47 20.90 5.98
CA LEU A 141 31.87 20.72 6.33
C LEU A 141 32.86 21.23 5.27
N ALA A 142 32.37 21.57 4.06
CA ALA A 142 33.21 21.94 2.92
C ALA A 142 34.19 23.09 3.20
N SER A 143 33.80 24.06 4.04
CA SER A 143 34.63 25.20 4.43
C SER A 143 35.41 24.98 5.74
N MET A 144 35.37 23.77 6.32
CA MET A 144 35.98 23.44 7.61
C MET A 144 36.86 22.17 7.52
N PRO A 145 38.05 22.23 6.88
CA PRO A 145 38.85 21.05 6.56
C PRO A 145 39.19 20.15 7.76
N ALA A 146 39.57 20.74 8.89
CA ALA A 146 39.87 19.98 10.12
C ALA A 146 38.64 19.25 10.68
N LEU A 147 37.45 19.86 10.56
CA LEU A 147 36.20 19.23 11.00
C LEU A 147 35.75 18.15 10.02
N ALA A 148 35.98 18.35 8.72
CA ALA A 148 35.75 17.34 7.68
C ALA A 148 36.64 16.11 7.89
N GLU A 149 37.92 16.31 8.19
CA GLU A 149 38.87 15.23 8.52
C GLU A 149 38.46 14.49 9.79
N ALA A 150 38.08 15.21 10.84
CA ALA A 150 37.56 14.61 12.07
C ALA A 150 36.29 13.78 11.82
N ASN A 151 35.33 14.30 11.04
CA ASN A 151 34.12 13.59 10.65
C ASN A 151 34.45 12.28 9.91
N GLU A 152 35.36 12.33 8.93
CA GLU A 152 35.75 11.14 8.18
C GLU A 152 36.48 10.11 9.05
N SER A 153 37.38 10.57 9.93
CA SER A 153 38.07 9.70 10.88
C SER A 153 37.10 8.98 11.83
N ILE A 154 36.11 9.70 12.35
CA ILE A 154 35.07 9.12 13.22
C ILE A 154 34.26 8.07 12.44
N LEU A 155 33.77 8.41 11.24
CA LEU A 155 32.98 7.47 10.43
C LEU A 155 33.76 6.18 10.12
N LYS A 156 35.03 6.28 9.70
CA LYS A 156 35.89 5.11 9.48
C LYS A 156 36.07 4.26 10.73
N SER A 157 36.23 4.89 11.89
CA SER A 157 36.35 4.18 13.17
C SER A 157 35.07 3.40 13.47
N LEU A 158 33.90 4.04 13.33
CA LEU A 158 32.60 3.41 13.59
C LEU A 158 32.29 2.29 12.58
N GLU A 159 32.65 2.46 11.31
CA GLU A 159 32.54 1.39 10.29
C GLU A 159 33.43 0.19 10.62
N ALA A 160 34.61 0.43 11.20
CA ALA A 160 35.50 -0.61 11.71
C ALA A 160 35.05 -1.21 13.06
N GLY A 161 33.91 -0.76 13.60
CA GLY A 161 33.35 -1.23 14.86
C GLY A 161 34.04 -0.69 16.11
N LYS A 162 34.78 0.42 15.99
CA LYS A 162 35.53 1.05 17.07
C LYS A 162 34.92 2.38 17.47
N THR A 163 34.63 2.55 18.76
CA THR A 163 34.16 3.83 19.31
C THR A 163 35.30 4.85 19.39
N VAL A 164 34.93 6.12 19.49
CA VAL A 164 35.82 7.26 19.72
C VAL A 164 35.38 8.00 20.97
N ASP A 165 36.31 8.34 21.85
CA ASP A 165 35.97 8.99 23.12
C ASP A 165 35.81 10.50 22.95
N THR A 166 36.65 11.12 22.10
CA THR A 166 36.66 12.56 21.87
C THR A 166 35.95 12.91 20.57
N VAL A 167 34.86 13.67 20.68
CA VAL A 167 34.05 14.12 19.55
C VAL A 167 34.02 15.65 19.52
N PRO A 168 34.37 16.30 18.40
CA PRO A 168 34.27 17.75 18.28
C PRO A 168 32.85 18.25 18.62
N PRO A 169 32.69 19.37 19.34
CA PRO A 169 31.36 19.86 19.75
C PRO A 169 30.36 20.00 18.59
N ALA A 170 30.83 20.43 17.41
CA ALA A 170 30.01 20.58 16.21
C ALA A 170 29.47 19.25 15.65
N LEU A 171 30.11 18.11 15.96
CA LEU A 171 29.70 16.78 15.52
C LEU A 171 29.06 15.95 16.65
N PHE A 172 28.97 16.50 17.86
CA PHE A 172 28.52 15.77 19.04
C PHE A 172 27.10 15.24 18.90
N ALA A 173 26.19 16.00 18.28
CA ALA A 173 24.83 15.56 18.03
C ALA A 173 24.76 14.27 17.17
N LEU A 174 25.71 14.10 16.25
CA LEU A 174 25.81 12.93 15.37
C LEU A 174 26.53 11.77 16.06
N TYR A 175 27.63 12.04 16.77
CA TYR A 175 28.57 10.98 17.21
C TYR A 175 28.81 10.91 18.72
N ARG A 176 27.96 11.52 19.57
CA ARG A 176 28.10 11.43 21.04
C ARG A 176 28.43 9.98 21.50
N PRO A 177 29.33 9.77 22.48
CA PRO A 177 29.79 8.42 22.83
C PRO A 177 28.68 7.39 23.06
N SER A 178 27.57 7.81 23.70
CA SER A 178 26.43 6.94 23.98
C SER A 178 25.69 6.42 22.74
N VAL A 179 25.72 7.12 21.59
CA VAL A 179 25.01 6.69 20.37
C VAL A 179 25.87 5.82 19.45
N GLN A 180 27.20 5.86 19.62
CA GLN A 180 28.13 5.18 18.72
C GLN A 180 27.90 3.66 18.61
N PRO A 181 27.57 2.92 19.69
CA PRO A 181 27.26 1.50 19.55
C PRO A 181 26.07 1.21 18.63
N TYR A 182 25.05 2.08 18.67
CA TYR A 182 23.92 2.01 17.73
C TYR A 182 24.38 2.28 16.30
N LEU A 183 25.17 3.33 16.06
CA LEU A 183 25.71 3.65 14.73
C LEU A 183 26.57 2.53 14.16
N ILE A 184 27.48 1.97 14.97
CA ILE A 184 28.32 0.82 14.62
C ILE A 184 27.46 -0.34 14.14
N SER A 185 26.40 -0.68 14.89
CA SER A 185 25.49 -1.76 14.48
C SER A 185 24.71 -1.43 13.21
N TRP A 186 24.27 -0.18 13.04
CA TRP A 186 23.51 0.26 11.87
C TRP A 186 24.36 0.27 10.59
N PHE A 187 25.61 0.74 10.65
CA PHE A 187 26.50 0.90 9.49
C PHE A 187 26.88 -0.43 8.83
N ARG A 188 26.70 -1.56 9.53
CA ARG A 188 26.97 -2.91 9.03
C ARG A 188 26.08 -3.34 7.88
N TYR A 189 24.91 -2.75 7.74
CA TYR A 189 23.94 -3.13 6.74
C TYR A 189 24.05 -2.28 5.47
N LEU A 190 24.04 -2.96 4.31
CA LEU A 190 23.93 -2.33 3.00
C LEU A 190 22.50 -2.60 2.48
N PRO A 191 21.57 -1.63 2.56
CA PRO A 191 20.17 -1.86 2.21
C PRO A 191 19.93 -2.45 0.82
N SER A 192 20.72 -2.09 -0.20
CA SER A 192 20.63 -2.69 -1.53
C SER A 192 20.97 -4.19 -1.54
N ALA A 193 21.96 -4.62 -0.74
CA ALA A 193 22.25 -6.04 -0.56
C ALA A 193 21.13 -6.74 0.24
N GLU A 194 20.60 -6.08 1.27
CA GLU A 194 19.53 -6.63 2.09
C GLU A 194 18.23 -6.83 1.31
N ILE A 195 17.85 -5.87 0.45
CA ILE A 195 16.63 -5.96 -0.35
C ILE A 195 16.77 -7.01 -1.46
N ALA A 196 17.96 -7.18 -2.04
CA ALA A 196 18.23 -8.23 -3.03
C ALA A 196 18.01 -9.64 -2.43
N MET A 197 18.25 -9.81 -1.13
CA MET A 197 18.02 -11.06 -0.42
C MET A 197 16.56 -11.26 0.04
N LEU A 198 15.68 -10.27 -0.13
CA LEU A 198 14.29 -10.36 0.28
C LEU A 198 13.50 -11.19 -0.75
N LYS A 199 13.05 -12.38 -0.33
CA LYS A 199 12.25 -13.30 -1.15
C LYS A 199 10.79 -12.86 -1.35
N ARG A 200 10.28 -11.97 -0.49
CA ARG A 200 8.91 -11.47 -0.58
C ARG A 200 8.82 -10.38 -1.64
N PRO A 201 7.66 -10.20 -2.29
CA PRO A 201 7.44 -9.05 -3.18
C PRO A 201 7.68 -7.75 -2.41
N ALA A 202 8.05 -6.69 -3.12
CA ALA A 202 8.27 -5.39 -2.49
C ALA A 202 7.63 -4.24 -3.29
N LEU A 203 7.15 -3.24 -2.57
CA LEU A 203 6.81 -1.92 -3.11
C LEU A 203 7.85 -0.91 -2.61
N ILE A 204 8.35 -0.06 -3.50
CA ILE A 204 9.29 1.02 -3.18
C ILE A 204 8.61 2.34 -3.54
N LEU A 205 8.38 3.18 -2.54
CA LEU A 205 7.75 4.49 -2.66
C LEU A 205 8.77 5.58 -2.37
N GLN A 206 8.81 6.60 -3.24
CA GLN A 206 9.68 7.75 -3.03
C GLN A 206 9.12 9.02 -3.65
N GLY A 207 9.40 10.16 -3.03
CA GLY A 207 8.92 11.48 -3.45
C GLY A 207 9.96 12.31 -4.20
N THR A 208 9.53 13.14 -5.15
CA THR A 208 10.45 14.00 -5.92
C THR A 208 10.93 15.23 -5.16
N THR A 209 10.24 15.64 -4.09
CA THR A 209 10.61 16.78 -3.23
C THR A 209 11.05 16.33 -1.83
N ASP A 210 11.43 15.07 -1.67
CA ASP A 210 12.07 14.59 -0.46
C ASP A 210 13.48 15.19 -0.33
N ILE A 211 13.68 16.03 0.68
CA ILE A 211 14.92 16.74 0.98
C ILE A 211 15.88 15.95 1.89
N GLN A 212 15.47 14.78 2.37
CA GLN A 212 16.27 13.90 3.23
C GLN A 212 16.83 12.71 2.46
N VAL A 213 16.00 12.11 1.60
CA VAL A 213 16.37 10.93 0.81
C VAL A 213 16.08 11.21 -0.67
N ALA A 214 17.11 11.07 -1.51
CA ALA A 214 16.97 11.34 -2.94
C ALA A 214 16.19 10.24 -3.68
N VAL A 215 15.62 10.57 -4.84
CA VAL A 215 14.95 9.62 -5.74
C VAL A 215 15.90 8.48 -6.18
N ASP A 216 17.19 8.77 -6.34
CA ASP A 216 18.16 7.79 -6.81
C ASP A 216 18.40 6.66 -5.80
N GLU A 217 18.15 6.87 -4.51
CA GLU A 217 18.17 5.79 -3.51
C GLU A 217 17.06 4.77 -3.79
N ALA A 218 15.86 5.23 -4.11
CA ALA A 218 14.74 4.35 -4.45
C ALA A 218 14.96 3.61 -5.78
N ARG A 219 15.56 4.28 -6.77
CA ARG A 219 15.98 3.64 -8.04
C ARG A 219 17.04 2.57 -7.79
N ALA A 220 18.01 2.83 -6.92
CA ALA A 220 19.04 1.86 -6.56
C ALA A 220 18.46 0.65 -5.80
N LEU A 221 17.50 0.87 -4.88
CA LEU A 221 16.76 -0.24 -4.25
C LEU A 221 16.01 -1.08 -5.29
N ALA A 222 15.33 -0.45 -6.26
CA ALA A 222 14.60 -1.15 -7.31
C ALA A 222 15.54 -1.92 -8.26
N ALA A 223 16.70 -1.36 -8.59
CA ALA A 223 17.72 -2.05 -9.36
C ALA A 223 18.25 -3.29 -8.63
N ALA A 224 18.38 -3.23 -7.30
CA ALA A 224 18.81 -4.35 -6.48
C ALA A 224 17.73 -5.43 -6.26
N LYS A 225 16.45 -5.08 -6.40
CA LYS A 225 15.31 -6.00 -6.34
C LYS A 225 14.42 -5.84 -7.59
N PRO A 226 14.78 -6.47 -8.73
CA PRO A 226 14.10 -6.26 -10.01
C PRO A 226 12.61 -6.65 -10.04
N ASP A 227 12.16 -7.51 -9.11
CA ASP A 227 10.75 -7.89 -8.94
C ASP A 227 9.96 -6.91 -8.05
N ALA A 228 10.60 -5.85 -7.54
CA ALA A 228 9.92 -4.80 -6.79
C ALA A 228 9.16 -3.84 -7.72
N THR A 229 8.01 -3.38 -7.25
CA THR A 229 7.31 -2.26 -7.88
C THR A 229 7.89 -0.95 -7.37
N LEU A 230 8.39 -0.10 -8.27
CA LEU A 230 8.84 1.26 -7.94
C LEU A 230 7.75 2.28 -8.31
N LYS A 231 7.39 3.14 -7.37
CA LYS A 231 6.49 4.28 -7.59
C LYS A 231 7.15 5.55 -7.07
N ILE A 232 7.47 6.43 -8.01
CA ILE A 232 7.91 7.80 -7.72
C ILE A 232 6.68 8.70 -7.71
N ILE A 233 6.51 9.48 -6.64
CA ILE A 233 5.36 10.35 -6.41
C ILE A 233 5.83 11.80 -6.54
N ASP A 234 5.27 12.49 -7.52
CA ASP A 234 5.66 13.88 -7.77
C ASP A 234 5.18 14.81 -6.66
N GLY A 235 6.01 15.79 -6.29
CA GLY A 235 5.73 16.78 -5.25
C GLY A 235 5.71 16.25 -3.82
N MET A 236 5.94 14.96 -3.59
CA MET A 236 5.93 14.37 -2.25
C MET A 236 7.26 14.57 -1.52
N ASN A 237 7.20 14.99 -0.26
CA ASN A 237 8.36 15.10 0.63
C ASN A 237 8.50 13.93 1.61
N HIS A 238 9.50 14.02 2.49
CA HIS A 238 9.79 12.99 3.50
C HIS A 238 8.65 12.72 4.51
N LEU A 239 7.69 13.63 4.67
CA LEU A 239 6.52 13.41 5.54
C LEU A 239 5.33 12.85 4.77
N LEU A 240 5.53 12.48 3.51
CA LEU A 240 4.52 11.92 2.61
C LEU A 240 3.43 12.95 2.25
N LYS A 241 3.78 14.24 2.28
CA LYS A 241 2.90 15.37 1.99
C LYS A 241 3.38 16.10 0.74
N THR A 242 2.48 16.81 0.08
CA THR A 242 2.86 17.72 -1.01
C THR A 242 3.68 18.87 -0.43
N ALA A 243 4.87 19.10 -0.99
CA ALA A 243 5.72 20.21 -0.58
C ALA A 243 6.47 20.81 -1.76
N PRO A 244 6.79 22.12 -1.70
CA PRO A 244 7.62 22.77 -2.72
C PRO A 244 9.02 22.16 -2.83
N ALA A 245 9.64 22.33 -4.01
CA ALA A 245 11.05 21.98 -4.21
C ALA A 245 12.01 22.93 -3.45
N ASP A 246 11.57 24.17 -3.19
CA ASP A 246 12.32 25.09 -2.33
C ASP A 246 12.50 24.51 -0.92
N ARG A 247 13.76 24.44 -0.47
CA ARG A 247 14.11 23.74 0.77
C ARG A 247 13.49 24.38 2.01
N ALA A 248 13.48 25.72 2.10
CA ALA A 248 12.97 26.41 3.28
C ALA A 248 11.44 26.24 3.39
N ALA A 249 10.73 26.42 2.27
CA ALA A 249 9.29 26.20 2.20
C ALA A 249 8.92 24.73 2.47
N ASN A 250 9.74 23.76 2.01
CA ASN A 250 9.54 22.35 2.29
C ASN A 250 9.70 22.04 3.78
N ILE A 251 10.78 22.53 4.43
CA ILE A 251 11.00 22.37 5.87
C ILE A 251 9.83 22.97 6.67
N ALA A 252 9.26 24.08 6.25
CA ALA A 252 8.11 24.69 6.93
C ALA A 252 6.89 23.76 7.01
N THR A 253 6.75 22.79 6.10
CA THR A 253 5.68 21.77 6.17
C THR A 253 5.85 20.80 7.34
N TYR A 254 7.05 20.67 7.90
CA TYR A 254 7.37 19.62 8.87
C TYR A 254 6.70 19.81 10.23
N ALA A 255 6.41 21.06 10.58
CA ALA A 255 5.71 21.42 11.79
C ALA A 255 4.18 21.49 11.61
N ASN A 256 3.66 21.24 10.40
CA ASN A 256 2.24 21.39 10.10
C ASN A 256 1.51 20.04 10.04
N ALA A 257 0.79 19.74 11.13
CA ALA A 257 0.01 18.53 11.27
C ALA A 257 -1.21 18.50 10.35
N GLU A 258 -1.75 19.64 9.94
CA GLU A 258 -3.02 19.75 9.19
C GLU A 258 -2.87 19.46 7.70
N LEU A 259 -1.64 19.51 7.17
CA LEU A 259 -1.41 19.18 5.76
C LEU A 259 -1.76 17.70 5.49
N PRO A 260 -2.55 17.39 4.46
CA PRO A 260 -2.91 16.02 4.15
C PRO A 260 -1.72 15.25 3.58
N LEU A 261 -1.82 13.92 3.62
CA LEU A 261 -0.93 13.03 2.86
C LEU A 261 -1.21 13.16 1.37
N VAL A 262 -0.20 12.91 0.54
CA VAL A 262 -0.41 12.70 -0.89
C VAL A 262 -1.23 11.42 -1.10
N ALA A 263 -2.38 11.52 -1.79
CA ALA A 263 -3.34 10.43 -1.95
C ALA A 263 -2.73 9.16 -2.58
N ASP A 264 -1.77 9.34 -3.50
CA ASP A 264 -1.03 8.25 -4.14
C ASP A 264 -0.33 7.30 -3.16
N VAL A 265 0.03 7.76 -1.95
CA VAL A 265 0.72 6.94 -0.95
C VAL A 265 -0.18 5.83 -0.40
N PRO A 266 -1.30 6.12 0.29
CA PRO A 266 -2.20 5.08 0.75
C PRO A 266 -2.81 4.27 -0.40
N ASP A 267 -3.01 4.86 -1.58
CA ASP A 267 -3.51 4.13 -2.76
C ASP A 267 -2.52 3.08 -3.26
N ALA A 268 -1.25 3.44 -3.42
CA ALA A 268 -0.21 2.51 -3.86
C ALA A 268 0.00 1.38 -2.84
N ILE A 269 0.03 1.70 -1.54
CA ILE A 269 0.16 0.68 -0.49
C ILE A 269 -1.05 -0.25 -0.49
N ALA A 270 -2.27 0.30 -0.62
CA ALA A 270 -3.46 -0.52 -0.61
C ALA A 270 -3.57 -1.45 -1.82
N ALA A 271 -3.27 -0.94 -3.02
CA ALA A 271 -3.24 -1.75 -4.23
C ALA A 271 -2.22 -2.89 -4.12
N TYR A 272 -1.01 -2.59 -3.64
CA TYR A 272 0.03 -3.58 -3.40
C TYR A 272 -0.41 -4.65 -2.39
N VAL A 273 -0.90 -4.23 -1.21
CA VAL A 273 -1.33 -5.16 -0.15
C VAL A 273 -2.46 -6.08 -0.62
N LYS A 274 -3.46 -5.52 -1.32
CA LYS A 274 -4.57 -6.31 -1.87
C LYS A 274 -4.09 -7.30 -2.94
N GLY A 275 -3.08 -6.91 -3.74
CA GLY A 275 -2.43 -7.78 -4.72
C GLY A 275 -1.67 -8.96 -4.10
N LEU A 276 -1.13 -8.83 -2.88
CA LEU A 276 -0.43 -9.93 -2.19
C LEU A 276 -1.37 -11.06 -1.75
N SER A 277 -2.62 -10.74 -1.44
CA SER A 277 -3.66 -11.71 -1.04
C SER A 277 -4.14 -12.59 -2.21
N LEU A 278 -3.66 -12.34 -3.43
CA LEU A 278 -3.90 -13.17 -4.60
C LEU A 278 -2.80 -14.25 -4.66
N PRO A 279 -3.13 -15.55 -4.69
CA PRO A 279 -2.12 -16.59 -4.83
C PRO A 279 -1.27 -16.36 -6.11
N GLN A 280 0.03 -16.14 -5.97
CA GLN A 280 0.94 -15.86 -7.10
C GLN A 280 0.98 -16.99 -8.13
N HIS A 281 0.76 -18.25 -7.71
CA HIS A 281 0.61 -19.38 -8.65
C HIS A 281 -0.68 -19.32 -9.47
N ALA A 282 -1.74 -18.66 -8.99
CA ALA A 282 -3.00 -18.54 -9.72
C ALA A 282 -2.93 -17.51 -10.85
N LEU A 283 -2.06 -16.49 -10.78
CA LEU A 283 -1.98 -15.47 -11.83
C LEU A 283 -1.33 -15.97 -13.13
N ALA A 284 -0.34 -16.88 -13.02
CA ALA A 284 0.37 -17.43 -14.19
C ALA A 284 -0.35 -18.61 -14.87
N GLU A 285 -1.28 -19.29 -14.19
CA GLU A 285 -2.05 -20.45 -14.70
C GLU A 285 -3.57 -20.21 -14.75
N ARG A 286 -3.99 -18.95 -14.71
CA ARG A 286 -5.40 -18.56 -14.65
C ARG A 286 -6.13 -19.05 -15.89
N LYS A 287 -6.96 -20.08 -15.71
CA LYS A 287 -7.92 -20.52 -16.72
C LYS A 287 -8.85 -19.38 -17.12
N SER A 288 -9.15 -18.44 -16.23
CA SER A 288 -9.98 -17.27 -16.52
C SER A 288 -9.17 -16.00 -16.27
N PRO A 289 -8.59 -15.37 -17.31
CA PRO A 289 -7.82 -14.14 -17.14
C PRO A 289 -8.72 -13.02 -16.61
N ARG A 290 -8.14 -12.11 -15.82
CA ARG A 290 -8.85 -10.88 -15.43
C ARG A 290 -8.89 -9.93 -16.61
N THR A 291 -10.01 -9.25 -16.78
CA THR A 291 -10.20 -8.25 -17.83
C THR A 291 -11.04 -7.10 -17.29
N VAL A 292 -11.01 -5.97 -17.99
CA VAL A 292 -11.70 -4.73 -17.61
C VAL A 292 -12.52 -4.24 -18.79
N ALA A 293 -13.80 -3.95 -18.54
CA ALA A 293 -14.62 -3.13 -19.41
C ALA A 293 -14.68 -1.72 -18.81
N ALA A 294 -14.17 -0.71 -19.50
CA ALA A 294 -14.15 0.66 -19.01
C ALA A 294 -14.63 1.64 -20.07
N ALA A 295 -15.32 2.70 -19.63
CA ALA A 295 -15.73 3.81 -20.47
C ALA A 295 -15.85 5.09 -19.63
N GLU A 296 -15.79 6.23 -20.31
CA GLU A 296 -16.16 7.52 -19.73
C GLU A 296 -17.51 7.94 -20.33
N ILE A 297 -18.51 8.11 -19.47
CA ILE A 297 -19.88 8.50 -19.85
C ILE A 297 -20.23 9.77 -19.07
N ASP A 298 -20.50 10.85 -19.80
CA ASP A 298 -20.90 12.15 -19.24
C ASP A 298 -19.98 12.64 -18.10
N GLY A 299 -18.67 12.47 -18.28
CA GLY A 299 -17.62 12.86 -17.32
C GLY A 299 -17.38 11.86 -16.18
N CYS A 300 -18.19 10.81 -16.07
CA CYS A 300 -18.00 9.74 -15.11
C CYS A 300 -17.16 8.61 -15.70
N ARG A 301 -16.05 8.26 -15.05
CA ARG A 301 -15.25 7.08 -15.35
C ARG A 301 -15.87 5.87 -14.68
N ILE A 302 -16.24 4.88 -15.50
CA ILE A 302 -16.86 3.63 -15.06
C ILE A 302 -15.99 2.47 -15.52
N ALA A 303 -15.72 1.52 -14.63
CA ALA A 303 -15.01 0.29 -14.94
C ALA A 303 -15.69 -0.92 -14.30
N VAL A 304 -15.67 -2.05 -15.01
CA VAL A 304 -16.04 -3.37 -14.50
C VAL A 304 -14.85 -4.30 -14.66
N GLU A 305 -14.24 -4.70 -13.55
CA GLU A 305 -13.14 -5.66 -13.51
C GLU A 305 -13.65 -7.05 -13.10
N TYR A 306 -13.34 -8.09 -13.87
CA TYR A 306 -13.89 -9.43 -13.67
C TYR A 306 -12.97 -10.53 -14.20
N GLY A 307 -13.13 -11.75 -13.68
CA GLY A 307 -12.52 -12.95 -14.25
C GLY A 307 -13.32 -13.44 -15.48
N GLN A 308 -12.69 -13.47 -16.65
CA GLN A 308 -13.33 -13.81 -17.91
C GLN A 308 -13.61 -15.32 -18.01
N LEU A 309 -14.87 -15.71 -17.90
CA LEU A 309 -15.29 -17.11 -18.02
C LEU A 309 -15.48 -17.52 -19.49
N GLY A 310 -15.03 -18.73 -19.84
CA GLY A 310 -15.32 -19.34 -21.14
C GLY A 310 -16.43 -20.41 -21.04
N VAL A 311 -17.19 -20.63 -22.12
CA VAL A 311 -18.22 -21.68 -22.15
C VAL A 311 -17.57 -23.06 -22.01
N ARG A 312 -16.59 -23.36 -22.88
CA ARG A 312 -15.78 -24.60 -22.86
C ARG A 312 -16.59 -25.88 -22.91
N ASP A 313 -17.55 -25.95 -23.83
CA ASP A 313 -18.41 -27.12 -24.04
C ASP A 313 -19.23 -27.54 -22.80
N ARG A 314 -19.54 -26.60 -21.90
CA ARG A 314 -20.34 -26.83 -20.69
C ARG A 314 -21.74 -26.26 -20.82
N ALA A 315 -22.70 -26.90 -20.15
CA ALA A 315 -23.99 -26.28 -19.88
C ALA A 315 -23.78 -25.06 -18.97
N ILE A 316 -24.24 -23.89 -19.42
CA ILE A 316 -24.07 -22.62 -18.69
C ILE A 316 -25.28 -22.38 -17.80
N TRP A 317 -26.44 -22.18 -18.42
CA TRP A 317 -27.66 -21.82 -17.74
C TRP A 317 -28.31 -23.02 -17.04
N GLY A 318 -28.64 -22.87 -15.75
CA GLY A 318 -29.17 -23.95 -14.91
C GLY A 318 -28.12 -24.94 -14.41
N ALA A 319 -26.84 -24.73 -14.77
CA ALA A 319 -25.71 -25.53 -14.30
C ALA A 319 -24.64 -24.61 -13.68
N LEU A 320 -23.69 -24.11 -14.47
CA LEU A 320 -22.65 -23.21 -13.98
C LEU A 320 -23.22 -21.89 -13.45
N VAL A 321 -24.27 -21.41 -14.10
CA VAL A 321 -25.10 -20.29 -13.64
C VAL A 321 -26.39 -20.88 -13.04
N PRO A 322 -26.49 -20.97 -11.71
CA PRO A 322 -27.63 -21.62 -11.07
C PRO A 322 -28.89 -20.75 -11.14
N TRP A 323 -30.02 -21.35 -11.51
CA TRP A 323 -31.30 -20.65 -11.47
C TRP A 323 -31.78 -20.36 -10.05
N ASN A 324 -32.42 -19.20 -9.89
CA ASN A 324 -33.06 -18.72 -8.66
C ASN A 324 -32.11 -18.70 -7.45
N ARG A 325 -30.80 -18.66 -7.71
CA ARG A 325 -29.76 -18.58 -6.71
C ARG A 325 -28.80 -17.47 -7.05
N GLN A 326 -28.21 -16.90 -6.02
CA GLN A 326 -27.18 -15.91 -6.20
C GLN A 326 -25.95 -16.51 -6.91
N TRP A 327 -25.40 -15.75 -7.82
CA TRP A 327 -24.23 -16.07 -8.62
C TRP A 327 -23.37 -14.82 -8.79
N MET A 328 -22.05 -15.00 -8.88
CA MET A 328 -21.13 -13.92 -9.18
C MET A 328 -20.78 -13.97 -10.68
N PRO A 329 -21.09 -12.93 -11.47
CA PRO A 329 -20.77 -12.91 -12.90
C PRO A 329 -19.27 -12.67 -13.13
N GLY A 330 -18.47 -13.71 -12.93
CA GLY A 330 -17.00 -13.71 -13.07
C GLY A 330 -16.35 -14.90 -12.37
N ALA A 331 -15.07 -15.15 -12.67
CA ALA A 331 -14.27 -16.16 -11.97
C ALA A 331 -13.44 -15.54 -10.83
N ASP A 332 -13.15 -16.35 -9.81
CA ASP A 332 -12.21 -16.04 -8.74
C ASP A 332 -12.57 -14.79 -7.91
N GLU A 333 -11.86 -13.68 -8.04
CA GLU A 333 -12.14 -12.45 -7.30
C GLU A 333 -13.47 -11.81 -7.73
N ALA A 334 -14.08 -11.07 -6.81
CA ALA A 334 -15.28 -10.28 -7.04
C ALA A 334 -15.26 -9.53 -8.37
N THR A 335 -16.40 -9.54 -9.06
CA THR A 335 -16.64 -8.65 -10.21
C THR A 335 -16.88 -7.25 -9.66
N THR A 336 -15.92 -6.37 -9.84
CA THR A 336 -15.92 -5.03 -9.23
C THR A 336 -16.42 -4.00 -10.22
N LEU A 337 -17.46 -3.26 -9.84
CA LEU A 337 -17.90 -2.04 -10.49
C LEU A 337 -17.25 -0.85 -9.78
N THR A 338 -16.48 -0.05 -10.50
CA THR A 338 -15.92 1.22 -10.02
C THR A 338 -16.59 2.36 -10.78
N THR A 339 -17.01 3.41 -10.06
CA THR A 339 -17.60 4.61 -10.65
C THR A 339 -17.06 5.87 -9.97
N SER A 340 -16.61 6.86 -10.75
CA SER A 340 -16.05 8.10 -10.20
C SER A 340 -17.11 9.07 -9.68
N GLU A 341 -18.33 8.98 -10.21
CA GLU A 341 -19.49 9.77 -9.78
C GLU A 341 -20.62 8.85 -9.33
N SER A 342 -21.62 9.43 -8.66
CA SER A 342 -22.87 8.72 -8.36
C SER A 342 -23.63 8.44 -9.67
N MET A 343 -24.29 7.29 -9.76
CA MET A 343 -25.13 6.94 -10.92
C MET A 343 -26.47 6.35 -10.51
N VAL A 344 -27.43 6.38 -11.42
CA VAL A 344 -28.72 5.67 -11.28
C VAL A 344 -28.73 4.52 -12.26
N LEU A 345 -28.45 3.30 -11.77
CA LEU A 345 -28.44 2.07 -12.55
C LEU A 345 -29.81 1.40 -12.47
N GLY A 346 -30.58 1.36 -13.56
CA GLY A 346 -31.90 0.71 -13.55
C GLY A 346 -32.86 1.17 -12.44
N GLY A 347 -32.75 2.44 -12.01
CA GLY A 347 -33.50 3.02 -10.89
C GLY A 347 -32.80 2.94 -9.52
N LEU A 348 -31.76 2.13 -9.37
CA LEU A 348 -30.95 2.05 -8.15
C LEU A 348 -29.90 3.16 -8.12
N THR A 349 -29.84 3.93 -7.04
CA THR A 349 -28.75 4.89 -6.83
C THR A 349 -27.50 4.14 -6.35
N VAL A 350 -26.42 4.22 -7.12
CA VAL A 350 -25.10 3.65 -6.83
C VAL A 350 -24.14 4.82 -6.56
N PRO A 351 -23.63 4.98 -5.34
CA PRO A 351 -22.67 6.03 -5.00
C PRO A 351 -21.37 5.93 -5.81
N ALA A 352 -20.57 7.01 -5.80
CA ALA A 352 -19.19 6.94 -6.28
C ALA A 352 -18.38 5.95 -5.42
N GLY A 353 -17.48 5.19 -6.06
CA GLY A 353 -16.60 4.24 -5.40
C GLY A 353 -16.64 2.84 -6.02
N ASP A 354 -16.11 1.88 -5.26
CA ASP A 354 -16.05 0.46 -5.63
C ASP A 354 -17.23 -0.31 -5.03
N HIS A 355 -17.84 -1.14 -5.87
CA HIS A 355 -18.95 -2.03 -5.52
C HIS A 355 -18.71 -3.42 -6.12
N THR A 356 -19.34 -4.46 -5.57
CA THR A 356 -19.37 -5.77 -6.20
C THR A 356 -20.68 -6.00 -6.93
N LEU A 357 -20.60 -6.61 -8.11
CA LEU A 357 -21.74 -7.13 -8.85
C LEU A 357 -21.98 -8.60 -8.53
N PHE A 358 -23.22 -8.91 -8.15
CA PHE A 358 -23.75 -10.27 -8.13
C PHE A 358 -24.98 -10.34 -9.03
N ALA A 359 -25.49 -11.55 -9.26
CA ALA A 359 -26.70 -11.77 -10.03
C ALA A 359 -27.58 -12.85 -9.38
N VAL A 360 -28.90 -12.74 -9.54
CA VAL A 360 -29.84 -13.84 -9.32
C VAL A 360 -30.55 -14.07 -10.65
N PRO A 361 -30.08 -15.03 -11.46
CA PRO A 361 -30.70 -15.36 -12.73
C PRO A 361 -31.89 -16.29 -12.50
N SER A 362 -32.94 -16.11 -13.29
CA SER A 362 -34.05 -17.06 -13.46
C SER A 362 -34.29 -17.28 -14.95
N GLU A 363 -35.19 -18.19 -15.30
CA GLU A 363 -35.50 -18.47 -16.70
C GLU A 363 -35.99 -17.21 -17.44
N ASP A 364 -36.83 -16.42 -16.77
CA ASP A 364 -37.48 -15.23 -17.34
C ASP A 364 -36.86 -13.88 -16.92
N ASN A 365 -35.99 -13.86 -15.92
CA ASN A 365 -35.46 -12.63 -15.33
C ASN A 365 -33.97 -12.75 -15.03
N PHE A 366 -33.31 -11.60 -14.94
CA PHE A 366 -31.95 -11.50 -14.43
C PHE A 366 -31.88 -10.27 -13.53
N LEU A 367 -31.73 -10.52 -12.24
CA LEU A 367 -31.54 -9.45 -11.26
C LEU A 367 -30.04 -9.26 -11.08
N LEU A 368 -29.53 -8.08 -11.42
CA LEU A 368 -28.18 -7.65 -11.04
C LEU A 368 -28.25 -7.03 -9.65
N LEU A 369 -27.35 -7.42 -8.77
CA LEU A 369 -27.24 -6.93 -7.41
C LEU A 369 -25.97 -6.10 -7.32
N VAL A 370 -26.09 -4.90 -6.73
CA VAL A 370 -24.94 -4.07 -6.40
C VAL A 370 -24.74 -4.14 -4.89
N ASN A 371 -23.53 -4.49 -4.46
CA ASN A 371 -23.22 -4.77 -3.06
C ASN A 371 -21.97 -3.97 -2.62
N ASN A 372 -21.99 -3.43 -1.40
CA ASN A 372 -20.92 -2.62 -0.81
C ASN A 372 -19.84 -3.44 -0.07
N GLN A 373 -19.89 -4.77 -0.16
CA GLN A 373 -18.76 -5.64 0.14
C GLN A 373 -17.83 -5.65 -1.08
N ILE A 374 -16.53 -5.49 -0.84
CA ILE A 374 -15.52 -5.35 -1.89
C ILE A 374 -14.36 -6.32 -1.67
N TYR A 375 -13.75 -6.76 -2.77
CA TYR A 375 -12.54 -7.61 -2.82
C TYR A 375 -12.66 -9.00 -2.20
N GLN A 376 -13.87 -9.53 -2.11
CA GLN A 376 -14.14 -10.88 -1.67
C GLN A 376 -13.85 -11.92 -2.76
N PHE A 377 -13.62 -13.16 -2.35
CA PHE A 377 -13.40 -14.27 -3.28
C PHE A 377 -14.71 -15.04 -3.53
N HIS A 378 -15.06 -15.17 -4.81
CA HIS A 378 -16.05 -16.06 -5.40
C HIS A 378 -17.43 -16.09 -4.73
N THR A 379 -17.62 -16.96 -3.73
CA THR A 379 -18.92 -17.26 -3.11
C THR A 379 -19.19 -16.48 -1.82
N GLN A 380 -18.25 -15.63 -1.39
CA GLN A 380 -18.45 -14.81 -0.22
C GLN A 380 -19.46 -13.73 -0.53
N TYR A 381 -20.58 -13.72 0.20
CA TYR A 381 -21.66 -12.76 0.00
C TYR A 381 -22.32 -12.43 1.33
N ASP A 382 -22.43 -11.15 1.59
CA ASP A 382 -23.18 -10.59 2.70
C ASP A 382 -24.37 -9.77 2.17
N ALA A 383 -25.57 -10.33 2.29
CA ALA A 383 -26.81 -9.69 1.86
C ALA A 383 -27.10 -8.38 2.60
N SER A 384 -26.55 -8.17 3.81
CA SER A 384 -26.72 -6.91 4.55
C SER A 384 -26.02 -5.72 3.89
N ARG A 385 -25.13 -6.00 2.92
CA ARG A 385 -24.35 -5.02 2.16
C ARG A 385 -24.95 -4.71 0.79
N ASP A 386 -26.09 -5.31 0.42
CA ASP A 386 -26.78 -5.00 -0.83
C ASP A 386 -27.22 -3.52 -0.84
N LEU A 387 -26.77 -2.77 -1.85
CA LEU A 387 -27.37 -1.47 -2.18
C LEU A 387 -28.76 -1.68 -2.78
N GLY A 388 -28.92 -2.72 -3.58
CA GLY A 388 -30.19 -3.06 -4.19
C GLY A 388 -30.05 -4.02 -5.35
N ARG A 389 -31.19 -4.25 -6.02
CA ARG A 389 -31.31 -5.17 -7.14
C ARG A 389 -31.97 -4.47 -8.31
N VAL A 390 -31.44 -4.67 -9.50
CA VAL A 390 -31.93 -4.06 -10.73
C VAL A 390 -32.23 -5.15 -11.74
N LYS A 391 -33.39 -5.07 -12.39
CA LYS A 391 -33.74 -6.02 -13.45
C LYS A 391 -32.98 -5.64 -14.72
N MET A 392 -32.27 -6.59 -15.31
CA MET A 392 -31.66 -6.45 -16.62
C MET A 392 -32.61 -6.97 -17.71
N ALA A 393 -32.66 -6.28 -18.84
CA ALA A 393 -33.37 -6.74 -20.04
C ALA A 393 -32.53 -7.81 -20.74
N MET A 394 -33.16 -8.94 -21.08
CA MET A 394 -32.50 -10.05 -21.78
C MET A 394 -32.78 -9.98 -23.27
N LYS A 395 -31.76 -10.23 -24.08
CA LYS A 395 -31.93 -10.61 -25.47
C LYS A 395 -31.13 -11.87 -25.78
N LYS A 396 -31.66 -12.69 -26.67
CA LYS A 396 -30.91 -13.81 -27.24
C LYS A 396 -29.87 -13.27 -28.22
N LEU A 397 -28.68 -13.85 -28.23
CA LEU A 397 -27.63 -13.50 -29.17
C LEU A 397 -27.75 -14.35 -30.45
N ASP A 398 -27.56 -13.71 -31.59
CA ASP A 398 -27.50 -14.40 -32.90
C ASP A 398 -26.26 -15.30 -32.99
N GLN A 399 -25.15 -14.84 -32.41
CA GLN A 399 -23.91 -15.61 -32.26
C GLN A 399 -23.57 -15.75 -30.78
N PRO A 400 -23.45 -16.99 -30.25
CA PRO A 400 -23.08 -17.20 -28.86
C PRO A 400 -21.74 -16.55 -28.50
N ALA A 401 -21.69 -15.93 -27.33
CA ALA A 401 -20.50 -15.37 -26.72
C ALA A 401 -19.69 -16.47 -26.01
N GLU A 402 -18.59 -16.92 -26.63
CA GLU A 402 -17.72 -17.94 -26.02
C GLU A 402 -17.09 -17.46 -24.71
N LEU A 403 -16.74 -16.18 -24.65
CA LEU A 403 -16.22 -15.52 -23.45
C LEU A 403 -17.28 -14.59 -22.85
N LEU A 404 -17.44 -14.69 -21.53
CA LEU A 404 -18.18 -13.73 -20.73
C LEU A 404 -17.57 -12.35 -20.95
N ARG A 405 -18.39 -11.36 -21.29
CA ARG A 405 -17.95 -9.99 -21.44
C ARG A 405 -18.91 -9.01 -20.80
N PHE A 406 -18.35 -8.02 -20.11
CA PHE A 406 -19.04 -6.80 -19.76
C PHE A 406 -18.75 -5.73 -20.81
N GLU A 407 -19.72 -4.86 -21.07
CA GLU A 407 -19.59 -3.70 -21.94
C GLU A 407 -20.29 -2.51 -21.29
N ILE A 408 -19.69 -1.32 -21.43
CA ILE A 408 -20.29 -0.05 -21.00
C ILE A 408 -20.49 0.76 -22.27
N ARG A 409 -21.75 0.99 -22.63
CA ARG A 409 -22.13 1.61 -23.91
C ARG A 409 -22.71 3.00 -23.65
N LYS A 410 -22.34 3.98 -24.46
CA LYS A 410 -22.97 5.31 -24.42
C LYS A 410 -24.35 5.25 -25.07
N THR A 411 -25.33 5.89 -24.44
CA THR A 411 -26.68 6.09 -24.99
C THR A 411 -26.97 7.58 -25.13
N VAL A 412 -28.11 7.94 -25.70
CA VAL A 412 -28.52 9.35 -25.88
C VAL A 412 -28.71 10.06 -24.54
N THR A 413 -29.14 9.34 -23.50
CA THR A 413 -29.52 9.90 -22.19
C THR A 413 -28.60 9.47 -21.06
N GLY A 414 -27.44 8.88 -21.36
CA GLY A 414 -26.50 8.35 -20.36
C GLY A 414 -25.72 7.16 -20.92
N GLY A 415 -25.81 6.02 -20.23
CA GLY A 415 -25.15 4.79 -20.66
C GLY A 415 -25.98 3.53 -20.42
N GLU A 416 -25.42 2.40 -20.83
CA GLU A 416 -25.97 1.06 -20.62
C GLU A 416 -24.84 0.13 -20.19
N LEU A 417 -25.07 -0.61 -19.09
CA LEU A 417 -24.19 -1.68 -18.65
C LEU A 417 -24.73 -3.00 -19.21
N ALA A 418 -23.93 -3.64 -20.06
CA ALA A 418 -24.27 -4.91 -20.69
C ALA A 418 -23.34 -6.04 -20.21
N PHE A 419 -23.91 -7.24 -20.16
CA PHE A 419 -23.27 -8.50 -19.79
C PHE A 419 -23.68 -9.55 -20.84
N ALA A 420 -22.73 -10.10 -21.59
CA ALA A 420 -22.99 -11.09 -22.62
C ALA A 420 -22.19 -12.37 -22.36
N TRP A 421 -22.86 -13.51 -22.38
CA TRP A 421 -22.22 -14.82 -22.28
C TRP A 421 -23.12 -15.94 -22.81
N ALA A 422 -22.51 -16.96 -23.44
CA ALA A 422 -23.23 -18.02 -24.12
C ALA A 422 -24.26 -17.43 -25.10
N ASP A 423 -25.50 -17.88 -25.10
CA ASP A 423 -26.55 -17.46 -26.02
C ASP A 423 -27.33 -16.21 -25.60
N ARG A 424 -26.90 -15.48 -24.55
CA ARG A 424 -27.67 -14.36 -23.98
C ARG A 424 -26.83 -13.11 -23.73
N GLU A 425 -27.48 -11.97 -23.88
CA GLU A 425 -27.02 -10.68 -23.36
C GLU A 425 -28.07 -10.09 -22.43
N TYR A 426 -27.60 -9.52 -21.33
CA TYR A 426 -28.38 -8.82 -20.34
C TYR A 426 -27.89 -7.37 -20.28
N ALA A 427 -28.81 -6.41 -20.30
CA ALA A 427 -28.46 -5.00 -20.28
C ALA A 427 -29.34 -4.20 -19.31
N VAL A 428 -28.76 -3.17 -18.70
CA VAL A 428 -29.48 -2.22 -17.83
C VAL A 428 -29.00 -0.79 -18.12
N PRO A 429 -29.92 0.16 -18.34
CA PRO A 429 -29.55 1.55 -18.57
C PRO A 429 -29.10 2.22 -17.27
N PHE A 430 -28.26 3.23 -17.39
CA PHE A 430 -27.91 4.12 -16.29
C PHE A 430 -27.78 5.58 -16.72
N THR A 431 -27.92 6.48 -15.74
CA THR A 431 -27.62 7.91 -15.90
C THR A 431 -26.66 8.36 -14.81
N ILE A 432 -25.84 9.37 -15.11
CA ILE A 432 -24.92 9.95 -14.14
C ILE A 432 -25.65 11.00 -13.31
N ARG A 433 -25.36 11.04 -12.01
CA ARG A 433 -25.70 12.14 -11.12
C ARG A 433 -24.40 12.82 -10.72
N PRO A 434 -24.02 13.91 -11.41
CA PRO A 434 -22.85 14.70 -11.03
C PRO A 434 -22.99 15.14 -9.58
N SER A 435 -21.89 15.04 -8.83
CA SER A 435 -21.79 15.52 -7.45
C SER A 435 -21.77 17.05 -7.33
#